data_AF-A0A352NEI8-F1
#
_entry.id   AF-A0A352NEI8-F1
#
_cell.length_a   1.000
_cell.length_b   1.000
_cell.length_c   1.000
_cell.angle_alpha   90.00
_cell.angle_beta   90.00
_cell.angle_gamma   90.00
#
_symmetry.space_group_name_H-M   'P 1'
#
loop_
_entity.id
_entity.type
_entity.pdbx_description
1 polymer ?
#
loop_
_entity_poly.entity_id
_entity_poly.type
_entity_poly.pdbx_seq_one_letter_code
_entity_poly.pdbx_strand_id
1 'polypeptide(L)'
;MSLHQIIYTSCMRGINGVNDGQQVFSYDASFKDANNDEVKSLFSYQPPALDPGVIMTEEIALTLPKSFTYRKLDNGACALALNTYLGRDYMGSAGRFGNHLSHVIIADESDMQNYPCEFYGSSLLRDHMEFEEVNNPNRPDFLPEPVLERGFTVDIDTVIDFLSVDDRIEIFKNMLHAVLAFETERKRVVICDEPENVILWIAAIEYALPLKTALGINFSTYDFDPSLSASQICGVIPKGTRYTAESQRLHFVFDLYQNSCAEFEKD
;
A
#
# COMPACT_ATOMS: atom_id res chain seq x y z
N MET A 1 -9.47 21.54 -6.76
CA MET A 1 -9.25 20.16 -6.32
C MET A 1 -9.23 19.31 -7.56
N SER A 2 -8.09 18.72 -7.87
CA SER A 2 -7.96 17.74 -8.96
C SER A 2 -7.84 16.38 -8.31
N LEU A 3 -8.97 15.85 -7.84
CA LEU A 3 -9.02 14.56 -7.19
C LEU A 3 -9.59 13.53 -8.17
N HIS A 4 -8.84 12.47 -8.40
CA HIS A 4 -9.18 11.44 -9.36
C HIS A 4 -9.11 10.06 -8.75
N GLN A 5 -9.88 9.12 -9.30
CA GLN A 5 -9.88 7.73 -8.89
C GLN A 5 -9.81 6.79 -10.08
N ILE A 6 -9.13 5.66 -9.89
CA ILE A 6 -8.99 4.61 -10.88
C ILE A 6 -8.94 3.23 -10.22
N ILE A 7 -9.67 2.29 -10.81
CA ILE A 7 -9.72 0.89 -10.39
C ILE A 7 -9.13 0.01 -11.50
N TYR A 8 -8.18 -0.84 -11.11
CA TYR A 8 -7.59 -1.88 -11.95
C TYR A 8 -7.83 -3.24 -11.32
N THR A 9 -8.40 -4.17 -12.10
CA THR A 9 -8.62 -5.56 -11.68
C THR A 9 -8.97 -6.44 -12.87
N SER A 10 -9.03 -7.76 -12.65
CA SER A 10 -9.54 -8.68 -13.66
C SER A 10 -11.06 -8.53 -13.81
N CYS A 11 -11.50 -8.18 -15.01
CA CYS A 11 -12.92 -8.02 -15.35
C CYS A 11 -13.20 -8.52 -16.78
N MET A 12 -14.46 -8.87 -17.06
CA MET A 12 -14.91 -9.28 -18.38
C MET A 12 -14.86 -8.11 -19.38
N ARG A 13 -15.13 -6.90 -18.90
CA ARG A 13 -15.06 -5.67 -19.69
C ARG A 13 -14.60 -4.49 -18.84
N GLY A 14 -13.49 -3.86 -19.22
CA GLY A 14 -13.06 -2.58 -18.67
C GLY A 14 -13.65 -1.37 -19.40
N ILE A 15 -13.54 -0.19 -18.80
CA ILE A 15 -14.07 1.09 -19.32
C ILE A 15 -13.57 1.42 -20.72
N ASN A 16 -12.31 1.12 -21.03
CA ASN A 16 -11.70 1.32 -22.35
C ASN A 16 -11.20 0.01 -22.97
N GLY A 17 -11.26 -1.09 -22.22
CA GLY A 17 -10.75 -2.37 -22.69
C GLY A 17 -11.71 -3.06 -23.64
N VAL A 18 -11.13 -3.81 -24.58
CA VAL A 18 -11.88 -4.60 -25.56
C VAL A 18 -11.86 -6.11 -25.27
N ASN A 19 -10.93 -6.54 -24.41
CA ASN A 19 -10.73 -7.93 -24.01
C ASN A 19 -11.12 -8.11 -22.54
N ASP A 20 -11.20 -9.35 -22.09
CA ASP A 20 -11.34 -9.70 -20.68
C ASP A 20 -9.97 -9.86 -19.97
N GLY A 21 -10.03 -10.02 -18.65
CA GLY A 21 -8.85 -10.19 -17.79
C GLY A 21 -8.43 -8.90 -17.10
N GLN A 22 -7.17 -8.87 -16.66
CA GLN A 22 -6.57 -7.76 -15.91
C GLN A 22 -6.46 -6.49 -16.75
N GLN A 23 -7.17 -5.44 -16.32
CA GLN A 23 -7.25 -4.16 -17.03
C GLN A 23 -7.79 -3.06 -16.10
N VAL A 24 -7.80 -1.83 -16.58
CA VAL A 24 -8.52 -0.73 -15.93
C VAL A 24 -10.02 -1.02 -16.01
N PHE A 25 -10.63 -1.31 -14.87
CA PHE A 25 -12.07 -1.54 -14.75
C PHE A 25 -12.80 -0.23 -15.01
N SER A 26 -12.53 0.82 -14.22
CA SER A 26 -13.11 2.14 -14.41
C SER A 26 -12.27 3.23 -13.75
N TYR A 27 -12.58 4.49 -14.04
CA TYR A 27 -12.00 5.71 -13.46
C TYR A 27 -13.03 6.84 -13.50
N ASP A 28 -12.80 7.97 -12.83
CA ASP A 28 -13.72 9.13 -12.93
C ASP A 28 -13.60 9.82 -14.29
N ALA A 29 -14.72 10.31 -14.85
CA ALA A 29 -14.76 10.80 -16.22
C ALA A 29 -13.78 11.95 -16.54
N SER A 30 -13.37 12.70 -15.51
CA SER A 30 -12.47 13.85 -15.66
C SER A 30 -10.98 13.47 -15.66
N PHE A 31 -10.65 12.24 -15.27
CA PHE A 31 -9.27 11.79 -15.14
C PHE A 31 -8.62 11.51 -16.50
N LYS A 32 -7.60 12.31 -16.82
CA LYS A 32 -6.89 12.25 -18.11
C LYS A 32 -5.66 11.35 -18.09
N ASP A 33 -5.09 11.10 -16.91
CA ASP A 33 -3.83 10.37 -16.75
C ASP A 33 -4.02 8.88 -16.47
N ALA A 34 -5.21 8.33 -16.74
CA ALA A 34 -5.51 6.90 -16.58
C ALA A 34 -4.54 5.95 -17.33
N ASN A 35 -3.86 6.46 -18.36
CA ASN A 35 -2.88 5.72 -19.15
C ASN A 35 -1.41 6.04 -18.80
N ASN A 36 -1.15 6.91 -17.83
CA ASN A 36 0.19 7.29 -17.41
C ASN A 36 0.93 6.09 -16.79
N ASP A 37 2.22 5.91 -17.13
CA ASP A 37 3.02 4.77 -16.68
C ASP A 37 3.31 4.78 -15.18
N GLU A 38 3.44 5.96 -14.59
CA GLU A 38 3.61 6.13 -13.15
C GLU A 38 2.34 5.71 -12.39
N VAL A 39 1.17 6.10 -12.90
CA VAL A 39 -0.12 5.64 -12.37
C VAL A 39 -0.26 4.12 -12.51
N LYS A 40 0.09 3.57 -13.67
CA LYS A 40 0.08 2.10 -13.90
C LYS A 40 1.04 1.35 -12.98
N SER A 41 2.15 1.97 -12.58
CA SER A 41 3.10 1.36 -11.64
C SER A 41 2.50 1.09 -10.24
N LEU A 42 1.36 1.74 -9.92
CA LEU A 42 0.61 1.52 -8.68
C LEU A 42 -0.30 0.28 -8.75
N PHE A 43 -0.54 -0.28 -9.94
CA PHE A 43 -1.45 -1.42 -10.17
C PHE A 43 -0.80 -2.79 -9.93
N SER A 44 0.16 -2.86 -9.02
CA SER A 44 0.98 -4.05 -8.81
C SER A 44 0.73 -4.63 -7.43
N TYR A 45 0.49 -5.94 -7.39
CA TYR A 45 0.40 -6.72 -6.18
C TYR A 45 1.00 -8.09 -6.42
N GLN A 46 1.88 -8.52 -5.54
CA GLN A 46 2.42 -9.87 -5.56
C GLN A 46 2.14 -10.54 -4.22
N PRO A 47 1.33 -11.62 -4.17
CA PRO A 47 1.08 -12.33 -2.94
C PRO A 47 2.36 -13.02 -2.43
N PRO A 48 2.47 -13.29 -1.11
CA PRO A 48 3.54 -14.12 -0.61
C PRO A 48 3.45 -15.53 -1.21
N ALA A 49 4.62 -16.13 -1.46
CA ALA A 49 4.70 -17.53 -1.84
C ALA A 49 4.19 -18.41 -0.70
N LEU A 50 3.33 -19.36 -1.05
CA LEU A 50 2.83 -20.36 -0.10
C LEU A 50 3.92 -21.38 0.23
N ASP A 51 3.77 -22.02 1.39
CA ASP A 51 4.65 -23.11 1.78
C ASP A 51 4.61 -24.28 0.79
N PRO A 52 5.70 -25.05 0.63
CA PRO A 52 5.74 -26.18 -0.29
C PRO A 52 4.60 -27.17 -0.08
N GLY A 53 3.85 -27.47 -1.14
CA GLY A 53 2.71 -28.39 -1.11
C GLY A 53 1.37 -27.74 -0.74
N VAL A 54 1.35 -26.47 -0.33
CA VAL A 54 0.12 -25.71 -0.11
C VAL A 54 -0.34 -25.11 -1.44
N ILE A 55 -1.63 -25.30 -1.75
CA ILE A 55 -2.29 -24.70 -2.93
C ILE A 55 -3.16 -23.54 -2.50
N MET A 56 -3.30 -22.53 -3.36
CA MET A 56 -4.17 -21.38 -3.10
C MET A 56 -5.63 -21.83 -2.98
N THR A 57 -6.32 -21.33 -1.96
CA THR A 57 -7.76 -21.51 -1.71
C THR A 57 -8.42 -20.15 -1.48
N GLU A 58 -9.75 -20.08 -1.50
CA GLU A 58 -10.47 -18.83 -1.15
C GLU A 58 -10.15 -18.39 0.29
N GLU A 59 -10.08 -19.34 1.22
CA GLU A 59 -9.76 -19.05 2.63
C GLU A 59 -8.36 -18.44 2.76
N ILE A 60 -7.36 -18.99 2.04
CA ILE A 60 -6.00 -18.43 2.04
C ILE A 60 -6.01 -17.05 1.39
N ALA A 61 -6.73 -16.87 0.28
CA ALA A 61 -6.81 -15.60 -0.44
C ALA A 61 -7.27 -14.44 0.46
N LEU A 62 -8.25 -14.70 1.33
CA LEU A 62 -8.78 -13.71 2.29
C LEU A 62 -7.77 -13.29 3.37
N THR A 63 -6.76 -14.12 3.65
CA THR A 63 -5.74 -13.84 4.67
C THR A 63 -4.50 -13.15 4.13
N LEU A 64 -4.39 -12.98 2.81
CA LEU A 64 -3.20 -12.35 2.23
C LEU A 64 -3.13 -10.86 2.58
N PRO A 65 -1.91 -10.32 2.78
CA PRO A 65 -1.73 -8.96 3.23
C PRO A 65 -2.25 -7.96 2.20
N LYS A 66 -2.88 -6.88 2.67
CA LYS A 66 -3.22 -5.73 1.81
C LYS A 66 -2.03 -4.76 1.80
N SER A 67 -1.78 -4.14 0.66
CA SER A 67 -0.75 -3.10 0.53
C SER A 67 -1.43 -1.75 0.37
N PHE A 68 -1.44 -0.98 1.46
CA PHE A 68 -1.77 0.44 1.44
C PHE A 68 -0.49 1.23 1.19
N THR A 69 -0.50 2.06 0.14
CA THR A 69 0.67 2.78 -0.34
C THR A 69 0.35 4.26 -0.44
N TYR A 70 1.28 5.08 0.04
CA TYR A 70 1.35 6.49 -0.32
C TYR A 70 2.58 6.72 -1.19
N ARG A 71 2.39 7.48 -2.28
CA ARG A 71 3.47 7.87 -3.17
C ARG A 71 3.29 9.30 -3.64
N LYS A 72 4.33 10.11 -3.49
CA LYS A 72 4.47 11.35 -4.25
C LYS A 72 4.99 11.03 -5.65
N LEU A 73 4.24 11.46 -6.66
CA LEU A 73 4.54 11.26 -8.06
C LEU A 73 5.54 12.29 -8.57
N ASP A 74 6.22 12.00 -9.68
CA ASP A 74 7.22 12.87 -10.31
C ASP A 74 6.65 14.22 -10.74
N ASN A 75 5.35 14.25 -11.10
CA ASN A 75 4.63 15.48 -11.44
C ASN A 75 4.20 16.31 -10.21
N GLY A 76 4.50 15.84 -8.99
CA GLY A 76 4.15 16.48 -7.73
C GLY A 76 2.78 16.09 -7.18
N ALA A 77 1.98 15.30 -7.89
CA ALA A 77 0.73 14.77 -7.37
C ALA A 77 0.98 13.72 -6.28
N CYS A 78 0.00 13.53 -5.43
CA CYS A 78 -0.01 12.55 -4.35
C CYS A 78 -0.93 11.40 -4.73
N ALA A 79 -0.45 10.16 -4.57
CA ALA A 79 -1.22 8.96 -4.81
C ALA A 79 -1.42 8.16 -3.52
N LEU A 80 -2.66 7.74 -3.28
CA LEU A 80 -3.02 6.73 -2.28
C LEU A 80 -3.49 5.49 -3.03
N ALA A 81 -2.92 4.34 -2.75
CA ALA A 81 -3.30 3.09 -3.40
C ALA A 81 -3.60 2.00 -2.36
N LEU A 82 -4.64 1.21 -2.60
CA LEU A 82 -4.90 -0.02 -1.88
C LEU A 82 -4.88 -1.18 -2.87
N ASN A 83 -3.93 -2.07 -2.65
CA ASN A 83 -3.73 -3.28 -3.44
C ASN A 83 -4.14 -4.50 -2.61
N THR A 84 -5.13 -5.25 -3.10
CA THR A 84 -5.73 -6.39 -2.39
C THR A 84 -5.78 -7.61 -3.29
N TYR A 85 -5.34 -8.77 -2.81
CA TYR A 85 -5.55 -10.02 -3.52
C TYR A 85 -7.03 -10.42 -3.46
N LEU A 86 -7.65 -10.65 -4.62
CA LEU A 86 -9.06 -11.04 -4.70
C LEU A 86 -9.26 -12.55 -4.86
N GLY A 87 -8.17 -13.31 -5.00
CA GLY A 87 -8.26 -14.73 -5.31
C GLY A 87 -8.49 -14.98 -6.79
N ARG A 88 -9.69 -15.42 -7.15
CA ARG A 88 -10.04 -15.79 -8.52
C ARG A 88 -10.32 -14.57 -9.40
N ASP A 89 -10.12 -14.75 -10.70
CA ASP A 89 -10.48 -13.75 -11.70
C ASP A 89 -12.00 -13.60 -11.89
N TYR A 90 -12.38 -12.74 -12.83
CA TYR A 90 -13.78 -12.40 -13.14
C TYR A 90 -14.66 -13.61 -13.51
N MET A 91 -14.09 -14.79 -13.75
CA MET A 91 -14.86 -16.02 -13.99
C MET A 91 -15.32 -16.70 -12.69
N GLY A 92 -15.02 -16.13 -11.52
CA GLY A 92 -15.48 -16.63 -10.23
C GLY A 92 -14.95 -18.03 -9.95
N SER A 93 -15.80 -18.95 -9.50
CA SER A 93 -15.40 -20.33 -9.14
C SER A 93 -14.78 -21.14 -10.30
N ALA A 94 -15.08 -20.79 -11.55
CA ALA A 94 -14.46 -21.38 -12.74
C ALA A 94 -13.13 -20.72 -13.13
N GLY A 95 -12.81 -19.57 -12.53
CA GLY A 95 -11.64 -18.77 -12.80
C GLY A 95 -10.37 -19.28 -12.14
N ARG A 96 -9.23 -18.77 -12.62
CA ARG A 96 -7.92 -19.06 -12.02
C ARG A 96 -7.62 -18.09 -10.88
N PHE A 97 -6.86 -18.57 -9.90
CA PHE A 97 -6.25 -17.71 -8.89
C PHE A 97 -5.20 -16.77 -9.51
N GLY A 98 -5.04 -15.58 -8.92
CA GLY A 98 -4.09 -14.57 -9.38
C GLY A 98 -4.71 -13.21 -9.68
N ASN A 99 -5.95 -12.97 -9.26
CA ASN A 99 -6.58 -11.68 -9.38
C ASN A 99 -6.22 -10.78 -8.18
N HIS A 100 -6.10 -9.50 -8.45
CA HIS A 100 -5.94 -8.46 -7.46
C HIS A 100 -6.73 -7.22 -7.86
N LEU A 101 -7.09 -6.44 -6.86
CA LEU A 101 -7.68 -5.12 -6.97
C LEU A 101 -6.63 -4.09 -6.65
N SER A 102 -6.50 -3.08 -7.51
CA SER A 102 -5.81 -1.85 -7.21
C SER A 102 -6.81 -0.71 -7.32
N HIS A 103 -7.18 -0.10 -6.20
CA HIS A 103 -7.90 1.17 -6.19
C HIS A 103 -6.90 2.27 -5.86
N VAL A 104 -6.82 3.29 -6.71
CA VAL A 104 -5.89 4.41 -6.57
C VAL A 104 -6.65 5.73 -6.59
N ILE A 105 -6.32 6.60 -5.66
CA ILE A 105 -6.70 8.02 -5.63
C ILE A 105 -5.49 8.86 -5.96
N ILE A 106 -5.67 9.86 -6.81
CA ILE A 106 -4.65 10.85 -7.16
C ILE A 106 -5.17 12.22 -6.81
N ALA A 107 -4.39 12.98 -6.05
CA ALA A 107 -4.70 14.32 -5.59
C ALA A 107 -3.56 15.28 -5.90
N ASP A 108 -3.86 16.56 -6.11
CA ASP A 108 -2.81 17.58 -6.03
C ASP A 108 -2.25 17.63 -4.60
N GLU A 109 -0.95 17.93 -4.43
CA GLU A 109 -0.36 18.09 -3.09
C GLU A 109 -1.13 19.13 -2.24
N SER A 110 -1.68 20.17 -2.87
CA SER A 110 -2.49 21.18 -2.18
C SER A 110 -3.82 20.65 -1.63
N ASP A 111 -4.32 19.53 -2.15
CA ASP A 111 -5.53 18.88 -1.66
C ASP A 111 -5.23 17.95 -0.45
N MET A 112 -3.96 17.59 -0.22
CA MET A 112 -3.50 16.77 0.91
C MET A 112 -3.34 17.61 2.18
N GLN A 113 -4.44 17.86 2.88
CA GLN A 113 -4.47 18.61 4.16
C GLN A 113 -4.21 17.74 5.39
N ASN A 114 -4.05 16.43 5.20
CA ASN A 114 -3.89 15.41 6.23
C ASN A 114 -2.68 14.52 5.97
N TYR A 115 -2.17 13.88 7.02
CA TYR A 115 -1.06 12.94 6.85
C TYR A 115 -1.55 11.71 6.07
N PRO A 116 -0.77 11.19 5.11
CA PRO A 116 -1.20 10.05 4.31
C PRO A 116 -1.64 8.82 5.10
N CYS A 117 -1.02 8.54 6.27
CA CYS A 117 -1.44 7.47 7.16
C CYS A 117 -2.89 7.62 7.67
N GLU A 118 -3.42 8.85 7.78
CA GLU A 118 -4.78 9.11 8.26
C GLU A 118 -5.86 8.62 7.28
N PHE A 119 -5.52 8.31 6.02
CA PHE A 119 -6.46 7.74 5.05
C PHE A 119 -6.57 6.21 5.15
N TYR A 120 -5.70 5.57 5.95
CA TYR A 120 -5.76 4.13 6.17
C TYR A 120 -7.06 3.73 6.86
N GLY A 121 -7.73 2.69 6.33
CA GLY A 121 -9.01 2.21 6.86
C GLY A 121 -10.21 3.11 6.51
N SER A 122 -10.06 4.11 5.65
CA SER A 122 -11.19 4.87 5.10
C SER A 122 -11.98 4.06 4.07
N SER A 123 -13.24 4.46 3.82
CA SER A 123 -14.08 3.93 2.73
C SER A 123 -13.69 4.47 1.34
N LEU A 124 -12.66 5.31 1.26
CA LEU A 124 -12.17 5.91 0.03
C LEU A 124 -11.65 4.85 -0.96
N LEU A 125 -10.96 3.84 -0.44
CA LEU A 125 -10.33 2.80 -1.22
C LEU A 125 -11.10 1.49 -1.07
N ARG A 126 -11.34 0.82 -2.19
CA ARG A 126 -12.06 -0.46 -2.23
C ARG A 126 -11.06 -1.58 -2.02
N ASP A 127 -11.46 -2.59 -1.26
CA ASP A 127 -10.67 -3.81 -1.05
C ASP A 127 -11.34 -5.06 -1.65
N HIS A 128 -12.52 -4.91 -2.24
CA HIS A 128 -13.25 -5.96 -2.93
C HIS A 128 -14.03 -5.43 -4.15
N MET A 129 -14.40 -6.37 -5.01
CA MET A 129 -15.33 -6.18 -6.13
C MET A 129 -16.41 -7.25 -6.02
N GLU A 130 -17.66 -6.89 -6.33
CA GLU A 130 -18.72 -7.86 -6.45
C GLU A 130 -18.55 -8.67 -7.74
N PHE A 131 -18.96 -9.94 -7.71
CA PHE A 131 -18.81 -10.83 -8.86
C PHE A 131 -19.57 -10.28 -10.08
N GLU A 132 -20.77 -9.76 -9.89
CA GLU A 132 -21.61 -9.20 -10.95
C GLU A 132 -21.04 -7.91 -11.55
N GLU A 133 -20.20 -7.16 -10.81
CA GLU A 133 -19.52 -5.98 -11.35
C GLU A 133 -18.46 -6.38 -12.36
N VAL A 134 -17.65 -7.39 -12.01
CA VAL A 134 -16.50 -7.81 -12.84
C VAL A 134 -16.89 -8.84 -13.91
N ASN A 135 -17.93 -9.64 -13.68
CA ASN A 135 -18.49 -10.60 -14.65
C ASN A 135 -19.58 -9.96 -15.52
N ASN A 136 -19.34 -8.73 -16.00
CA ASN A 136 -20.29 -8.00 -16.82
C ASN A 136 -19.72 -7.77 -18.24
N PRO A 137 -20.42 -8.19 -19.31
CA PRO A 137 -19.96 -7.95 -20.67
C PRO A 137 -20.13 -6.49 -21.12
N ASN A 138 -20.92 -5.70 -20.40
CA ASN A 138 -21.15 -4.30 -20.71
C ASN A 138 -20.01 -3.44 -20.21
N ARG A 139 -19.78 -2.32 -20.91
CA ARG A 139 -18.84 -1.30 -20.44
C ARG A 139 -19.32 -0.77 -19.08
N PRO A 140 -18.46 -0.74 -18.04
CA PRO A 140 -18.83 -0.15 -16.75
C PRO A 140 -19.05 1.36 -16.89
N ASP A 141 -19.82 1.92 -15.98
CA ASP A 141 -19.95 3.37 -15.84
C ASP A 141 -18.65 3.98 -15.29
N PHE A 142 -18.44 5.28 -15.53
CA PHE A 142 -17.38 6.02 -14.88
C PHE A 142 -17.60 6.04 -13.37
N LEU A 143 -16.50 6.02 -12.61
CA LEU A 143 -16.54 6.17 -11.16
C LEU A 143 -17.03 7.58 -10.78
N PRO A 144 -17.69 7.74 -9.62
CA PRO A 144 -18.05 9.06 -9.13
C PRO A 144 -16.80 9.92 -8.87
N GLU A 145 -16.99 11.21 -8.66
CA GLU A 145 -15.89 12.03 -8.14
C GLU A 145 -15.53 11.55 -6.73
N PRO A 146 -14.25 11.25 -6.45
CA PRO A 146 -13.81 10.85 -5.11
C PRO A 146 -13.93 11.99 -4.11
N VAL A 147 -13.89 11.65 -2.82
CA VAL A 147 -13.79 12.60 -1.70
C VAL A 147 -12.71 12.10 -0.75
N LEU A 148 -11.73 12.93 -0.43
CA LEU A 148 -10.71 12.57 0.55
C LEU A 148 -11.33 12.54 1.96
N GLU A 149 -11.60 11.34 2.44
CA GLU A 149 -12.11 11.08 3.78
C GLU A 149 -11.07 10.30 4.59
N ARG A 150 -10.78 10.76 5.80
CA ARG A 150 -9.91 10.04 6.72
C ARG A 150 -10.56 8.74 7.17
N GLY A 151 -9.72 7.75 7.47
CA GLY A 151 -10.13 6.57 8.20
C GLY A 151 -10.27 6.87 9.69
N PHE A 152 -10.65 5.83 10.43
CA PHE A 152 -10.79 5.88 11.90
C PHE A 152 -9.75 5.02 12.62
N THR A 153 -8.85 4.38 11.88
CA THR A 153 -7.86 3.44 12.42
C THR A 153 -6.62 4.14 12.96
N VAL A 154 -6.28 5.31 12.42
CA VAL A 154 -5.05 6.03 12.74
C VAL A 154 -5.40 7.44 13.20
N ASP A 155 -5.09 7.74 14.45
CA ASP A 155 -5.09 9.08 15.01
C ASP A 155 -3.93 9.23 16.01
N ILE A 156 -3.73 10.46 16.52
CA ILE A 156 -2.60 10.77 17.39
C ILE A 156 -2.66 9.99 18.71
N ASP A 157 -3.86 9.80 19.28
CA ASP A 157 -4.04 9.12 20.56
C ASP A 157 -3.72 7.63 20.42
N THR A 158 -4.18 7.00 19.33
CA THR A 158 -3.86 5.61 18.97
C THR A 158 -2.36 5.39 18.81
N VAL A 159 -1.66 6.33 18.17
CA VAL A 159 -0.20 6.26 18.01
C VAL A 159 0.53 6.45 19.35
N ILE A 160 0.08 7.37 20.21
CA ILE A 160 0.65 7.56 21.55
C ILE A 160 0.49 6.28 22.38
N ASP A 161 -0.70 5.70 22.40
CA ASP A 161 -0.98 4.45 23.10
C ASP A 161 -0.12 3.31 22.56
N PHE A 162 0.00 3.21 21.23
CA PHE A 162 0.84 2.22 20.57
C PHE A 162 2.31 2.34 20.99
N LEU A 163 2.87 3.54 21.04
CA LEU A 163 4.27 3.80 21.41
C LEU A 163 4.54 3.67 22.92
N SER A 164 3.50 3.73 23.75
CA SER A 164 3.62 3.63 25.22
C SER A 164 3.92 2.22 25.72
N VAL A 165 3.81 1.21 24.85
CA VAL A 165 4.01 -0.19 25.17
C VAL A 165 5.48 -0.58 25.01
N ASP A 166 6.05 -1.20 26.05
CA ASP A 166 7.41 -1.74 26.09
C ASP A 166 8.47 -0.74 25.56
N ASP A 167 9.42 -1.21 24.74
CA ASP A 167 10.51 -0.40 24.20
C ASP A 167 10.15 0.30 22.86
N ARG A 168 8.85 0.36 22.52
CA ARG A 168 8.43 0.87 21.20
C ARG A 168 8.85 2.31 20.95
N ILE A 169 8.88 3.14 21.98
CA ILE A 169 9.36 4.51 21.85
C ILE A 169 10.85 4.59 21.45
N GLU A 170 11.69 3.65 21.92
CA GLU A 170 13.10 3.61 21.55
C GLU A 170 13.30 3.06 20.13
N ILE A 171 12.52 2.04 19.76
CA ILE A 171 12.47 1.54 18.38
C ILE A 171 12.04 2.64 17.41
N PHE A 172 10.99 3.39 17.76
CA PHE A 172 10.51 4.52 16.99
C PHE A 172 11.58 5.59 16.77
N LYS A 173 12.34 5.96 17.81
CA LYS A 173 13.46 6.93 17.67
C LYS A 173 14.48 6.45 16.63
N ASN A 174 14.81 5.16 16.64
CA ASN A 174 15.72 4.58 15.66
C ASN A 174 15.10 4.55 14.25
N MET A 175 13.80 4.26 14.12
CA MET A 175 13.08 4.34 12.84
C MET A 175 13.11 5.77 12.28
N LEU A 176 12.83 6.77 13.10
CA LEU A 176 12.87 8.17 12.68
C LEU A 176 14.27 8.58 12.24
N HIS A 177 15.31 8.16 12.98
CA HIS A 177 16.70 8.37 12.56
C HIS A 177 16.97 7.73 11.18
N ALA A 178 16.56 6.47 11.00
CA ALA A 178 16.75 5.73 9.75
C ALA A 178 16.08 6.42 8.54
N VAL A 179 14.86 6.95 8.73
CA VAL A 179 14.15 7.72 7.70
C VAL A 179 14.91 9.00 7.34
N LEU A 180 15.39 9.75 8.34
CA LEU A 180 16.15 10.98 8.10
C LEU A 180 17.51 10.71 7.44
N ALA A 181 18.12 9.54 7.68
CA ALA A 181 19.37 9.11 7.06
C ALA A 181 19.20 8.63 5.60
N PHE A 182 17.97 8.52 5.08
CA PHE A 182 17.71 7.99 3.73
C PHE A 182 18.47 8.73 2.63
N GLU A 183 18.57 10.06 2.70
CA GLU A 183 19.23 10.86 1.65
C GLU A 183 20.74 10.58 1.54
N THR A 184 21.38 10.24 2.66
CA THR A 184 22.81 9.95 2.72
C THR A 184 23.12 8.47 2.53
N GLU A 185 22.34 7.57 3.13
CA GLU A 185 22.63 6.14 3.12
C GLU A 185 21.91 5.38 2.00
N ARG A 186 20.82 5.93 1.46
CA ARG A 186 19.97 5.29 0.44
C ARG A 186 19.47 3.90 0.85
N LYS A 187 19.36 3.65 2.16
CA LYS A 187 18.76 2.44 2.76
C LYS A 187 17.32 2.71 3.14
N ARG A 188 16.42 1.82 2.76
CA ARG A 188 15.00 1.90 3.15
C ARG A 188 14.82 1.48 4.61
N VAL A 189 13.74 1.93 5.22
CA VAL A 189 13.25 1.39 6.48
C VAL A 189 12.34 0.20 6.16
N VAL A 190 12.70 -0.98 6.64
CA VAL A 190 11.93 -2.21 6.45
C VAL A 190 11.35 -2.64 7.80
N ILE A 191 10.03 -2.74 7.87
CA ILE A 191 9.28 -3.06 9.09
C ILE A 191 8.65 -4.44 8.92
N CYS A 192 9.01 -5.37 9.80
CA CYS A 192 8.45 -6.72 9.86
C CYS A 192 7.76 -6.89 11.23
N ASP A 193 6.45 -6.69 11.26
CA ASP A 193 5.57 -6.71 12.44
C ASP A 193 4.17 -7.21 12.02
N GLU A 194 3.25 -7.34 12.96
CA GLU A 194 1.84 -7.56 12.67
C GLU A 194 1.30 -6.45 11.73
N PRO A 195 0.44 -6.79 10.74
CA PRO A 195 -0.03 -5.82 9.74
C PRO A 195 -0.64 -4.55 10.33
N GLU A 196 -1.36 -4.66 11.44
CA GLU A 196 -2.00 -3.54 12.13
C GLU A 196 -0.97 -2.61 12.80
N ASN A 197 0.20 -3.12 13.18
CA ASN A 197 1.27 -2.33 13.79
C ASN A 197 2.08 -1.57 12.74
N VAL A 198 2.27 -2.12 11.54
CA VAL A 198 3.07 -1.51 10.48
C VAL A 198 2.58 -0.09 10.14
N ILE A 199 1.26 0.10 10.01
CA ILE A 199 0.71 1.42 9.74
C ILE A 199 0.89 2.38 10.92
N LEU A 200 0.89 1.88 12.16
CA LEU A 200 1.09 2.72 13.35
C LEU A 200 2.55 3.19 13.49
N TRP A 201 3.52 2.35 13.10
CA TRP A 201 4.91 2.78 12.97
C TRP A 201 5.09 3.87 11.91
N ILE A 202 4.46 3.69 10.74
CA ILE A 202 4.46 4.70 9.67
C ILE A 202 3.83 6.01 10.16
N ALA A 203 2.67 5.93 10.83
CA ALA A 203 1.98 7.08 11.38
C ALA A 203 2.81 7.83 12.44
N ALA A 204 3.51 7.10 13.31
CA ALA A 204 4.43 7.69 14.27
C ALA A 204 5.54 8.51 13.59
N ILE A 205 6.10 7.99 12.49
CA ILE A 205 7.11 8.70 11.69
C ILE A 205 6.51 9.95 11.05
N GLU A 206 5.34 9.84 10.43
CA GLU A 206 4.68 10.97 9.78
C GLU A 206 4.32 12.08 10.77
N TYR A 207 3.73 11.74 11.93
CA TYR A 207 3.34 12.70 12.96
C TYR A 207 4.52 13.39 13.66
N ALA A 208 5.72 12.81 13.59
CA ALA A 208 6.93 13.44 14.11
C ALA A 208 7.52 14.49 13.18
N LEU A 209 6.97 14.63 11.97
CA LEU A 209 7.46 15.54 10.94
C LEU A 209 6.37 16.57 10.59
N PRO A 210 6.74 17.78 10.14
CA PRO A 210 5.77 18.67 9.53
C PRO A 210 5.11 17.99 8.32
N LEU A 211 3.79 18.18 8.14
CA LEU A 211 3.01 17.58 7.04
C LEU A 211 3.72 17.66 5.69
N LYS A 212 4.27 18.82 5.32
CA LYS A 212 4.98 19.01 4.06
C LYS A 212 6.18 18.07 3.88
N THR A 213 6.88 17.75 4.96
CA THR A 213 7.98 16.78 4.96
C THR A 213 7.45 15.36 4.88
N ALA A 214 6.39 15.03 5.63
CA ALA A 214 5.75 13.70 5.59
C ALA A 214 5.21 13.38 4.19
N LEU A 215 4.61 14.34 3.49
CA LEU A 215 4.18 14.19 2.10
C LEU A 215 5.33 13.89 1.12
N GLY A 216 6.59 14.12 1.52
CA GLY A 216 7.77 13.73 0.75
C GLY A 216 8.23 12.29 0.98
N ILE A 217 7.59 11.55 1.90
CA ILE A 217 8.03 10.21 2.30
C ILE A 217 7.10 9.16 1.70
N ASN A 218 7.62 8.37 0.75
CA ASN A 218 6.86 7.28 0.15
C ASN A 218 6.83 6.07 1.10
N PHE A 219 5.67 5.43 1.27
CA PHE A 219 5.56 4.21 2.06
C PHE A 219 4.63 3.16 1.44
N SER A 220 4.81 1.90 1.84
CA SER A 220 3.89 0.80 1.59
C SER A 220 3.76 -0.05 2.85
N THR A 221 2.55 -0.46 3.24
CA THR A 221 2.32 -1.36 4.37
C THR A 221 2.65 -2.82 4.05
N TYR A 222 2.83 -3.17 2.77
CA TYR A 222 3.24 -4.49 2.33
C TYR A 222 3.98 -4.43 1.00
N ASP A 223 5.21 -4.94 0.99
CA ASP A 223 6.02 -5.17 -0.21
C ASP A 223 6.50 -6.62 -0.27
N PHE A 224 6.33 -7.25 -1.43
CA PHE A 224 6.89 -8.57 -1.70
C PHE A 224 8.42 -8.54 -1.78
N ASP A 225 8.99 -7.48 -2.37
CA ASP A 225 10.43 -7.27 -2.46
C ASP A 225 10.78 -5.82 -2.07
N PRO A 226 11.23 -5.57 -0.83
CA PRO A 226 11.57 -4.22 -0.39
C PRO A 226 12.74 -3.62 -1.18
N SER A 227 13.60 -4.43 -1.81
CA SER A 227 14.75 -3.92 -2.58
C SER A 227 14.33 -3.27 -3.90
N LEU A 228 13.18 -3.68 -4.45
CA LEU A 228 12.61 -3.14 -5.68
C LEU A 228 11.49 -2.11 -5.44
N SER A 229 11.13 -1.86 -4.17
CA SER A 229 10.07 -0.93 -3.83
C SER A 229 10.45 0.52 -4.14
N ALA A 230 9.49 1.31 -4.63
CA ALA A 230 9.64 2.76 -4.76
C ALA A 230 9.42 3.51 -3.43
N SER A 231 9.06 2.79 -2.39
CA SER A 231 8.84 3.32 -1.05
C SER A 231 10.15 3.44 -0.27
N GLN A 232 10.22 4.44 0.60
CA GLN A 232 11.29 4.62 1.59
C GLN A 232 11.02 3.82 2.86
N ILE A 233 9.74 3.60 3.19
CA ILE A 233 9.30 2.76 4.29
C ILE A 233 8.49 1.58 3.72
N CYS A 234 8.93 0.36 4.00
CA CYS A 234 8.34 -0.87 3.47
C CYS A 234 7.91 -1.79 4.62
N GLY A 235 6.62 -2.09 4.71
CA GLY A 235 6.12 -3.23 5.47
C GLY A 235 6.43 -4.54 4.75
N VAL A 236 6.83 -5.56 5.49
CA VAL A 236 7.08 -6.91 4.96
C VAL A 236 6.53 -7.96 5.91
N ILE A 237 6.37 -9.18 5.40
CA ILE A 237 6.01 -10.34 6.21
C ILE A 237 7.19 -11.33 6.26
N PRO A 238 7.33 -12.13 7.34
CA PRO A 238 8.54 -12.92 7.59
C PRO A 238 8.75 -14.09 6.62
N LYS A 239 7.72 -14.50 5.87
CA LYS A 239 7.77 -15.67 4.98
C LYS A 239 7.11 -15.39 3.63
N GLY A 240 7.56 -16.10 2.61
CA GLY A 240 6.95 -16.04 1.28
C GLY A 240 7.31 -14.79 0.47
N THR A 241 8.16 -13.90 0.97
CA THR A 241 8.60 -12.67 0.30
C THR A 241 10.10 -12.72 -0.04
N ARG A 242 10.62 -11.68 -0.69
CA ARG A 242 12.06 -11.45 -0.89
C ARG A 242 12.71 -10.70 0.29
N TYR A 243 12.01 -10.60 1.41
CA TYR A 243 12.62 -10.22 2.68
C TYR A 243 13.43 -11.40 3.23
N THR A 244 14.68 -11.50 2.78
CA THR A 244 15.65 -12.54 3.15
C THR A 244 16.80 -11.94 3.95
N ALA A 245 17.64 -12.80 4.56
CA ALA A 245 18.85 -12.36 5.26
C ALA A 245 19.82 -11.56 4.38
N GLU A 246 19.84 -11.77 3.06
CA GLU A 246 20.63 -10.96 2.13
C GLU A 246 20.00 -9.59 1.91
N SER A 247 18.68 -9.56 1.70
CA SER A 247 17.89 -8.33 1.54
C SER A 247 18.00 -7.44 2.78
N GLN A 248 17.93 -8.02 3.98
CA GLN A 248 18.05 -7.31 5.26
C GLN A 248 19.32 -6.44 5.36
N ARG A 249 20.45 -6.87 4.78
CA ARG A 249 21.73 -6.14 4.84
C ARG A 249 21.72 -4.85 4.02
N LEU A 250 20.75 -4.69 3.12
CA LEU A 250 20.62 -3.53 2.23
C LEU A 250 19.75 -2.42 2.83
N HIS A 251 19.10 -2.68 3.97
CA HIS A 251 18.07 -1.81 4.56
C HIS A 251 18.34 -1.56 6.03
N PHE A 252 17.65 -0.57 6.60
CA PHE A 252 17.47 -0.44 8.04
C PHE A 252 16.28 -1.29 8.45
N VAL A 253 16.56 -2.40 9.12
CA VAL A 253 15.55 -3.43 9.43
C VAL A 253 15.03 -3.24 10.85
N PHE A 254 13.72 -3.35 10.99
CA PHE A 254 13.00 -3.40 12.25
C PHE A 254 12.11 -4.64 12.23
N ASP A 255 12.66 -5.78 12.64
CA ASP A 255 11.99 -7.07 12.71
C ASP A 255 11.58 -7.38 14.14
N LEU A 256 10.30 -7.14 14.43
CA LEU A 256 9.72 -7.24 15.75
C LEU A 256 9.48 -8.71 16.14
N TYR A 257 9.32 -9.61 15.16
CA TYR A 257 9.22 -11.05 15.41
C TYR A 257 10.54 -11.66 15.86
N GLN A 258 11.65 -11.17 15.33
CA GLN A 258 13.00 -11.67 15.64
C GLN A 258 13.74 -10.83 16.68
N ASN A 259 13.11 -9.74 17.16
CA ASN A 259 13.74 -8.73 18.00
C ASN A 259 15.07 -8.22 17.38
N SER A 260 15.06 -8.02 16.07
CA SER A 260 16.20 -7.54 15.29
C SER A 260 15.87 -6.15 14.73
N CYS A 261 16.20 -5.14 15.51
CA CYS A 261 15.98 -3.74 15.15
C CYS A 261 17.31 -3.04 14.91
N ALA A 262 17.36 -2.19 13.89
CA ALA A 262 18.49 -1.30 13.67
C ALA A 262 18.64 -0.36 14.87
N GLU A 263 19.87 -0.25 15.35
CA GLU A 263 20.25 0.64 16.44
C GLU A 263 21.29 1.63 15.94
N PHE A 264 21.18 2.86 16.42
CA PHE A 264 22.09 3.95 16.08
C PHE A 264 22.70 4.49 17.36
N GLU A 265 23.99 4.85 17.30
CA GLU A 265 24.62 5.54 18.42
C GLU A 265 23.93 6.90 18.60
N LYS A 266 23.46 7.13 19.84
CA LYS A 266 22.87 8.41 20.23
C LYS A 266 24.02 9.28 20.75
N ASP A 267 24.52 10.16 19.89
CA ASP A 267 25.45 11.23 20.28
C ASP A 267 24.82 12.18 21.32
#